data_AF-A0A1A8RZC5-F1
#
_entry.id   AF-A0A1A8RZC5-F1
#
_cell.length_a   1.000
_cell.length_b   1.000
_cell.length_c   1.000
_cell.angle_alpha   90.00
_cell.angle_beta   90.00
_cell.angle_gamma   90.00
#
_symmetry.space_group_name_H-M   'P 1'
#
loop_
_entity.id
_entity.type
_entity.pdbx_description
1 polymer ?
#
loop_
_entity_poly.entity_id
_entity_poly.type
_entity_poly.pdbx_seq_one_letter_code
_entity_poly.pdbx_strand_id
1 'polypeptide(L)'
;LRHSWISPLHLAAEHDRHDVAAVLLKAGVDVNATLAHGHSVRYADGRATALYFAVASGGTKTVEVLLNAGANLSLDPISPVLMAAHRGCV
;
A
#
# COMPACT_ATOMS: atom_id res chain seq x y z
N LEU A 1 -13.64 -19.78 -0.52
CA LEU A 1 -13.06 -18.75 0.38
C LEU A 1 -13.32 -17.40 -0.27
N ARG A 2 -14.03 -16.50 0.42
CA ARG A 2 -14.59 -15.27 -0.16
C ARG A 2 -13.44 -14.36 -0.61
N HIS A 3 -13.35 -14.13 -1.92
CA HIS A 3 -12.33 -13.37 -2.63
C HIS A 3 -12.41 -11.86 -2.37
N SER A 4 -12.32 -11.43 -1.12
CA SER A 4 -11.88 -10.07 -0.84
C SER A 4 -10.38 -10.02 -1.14
N TRP A 5 -9.99 -9.83 -2.40
CA TRP A 5 -8.59 -9.71 -2.85
C TRP A 5 -7.83 -8.50 -2.27
N ILE A 6 -8.41 -7.81 -1.28
CA ILE A 6 -7.73 -6.85 -0.43
C ILE A 6 -6.92 -7.65 0.60
N SER A 7 -5.61 -7.61 0.43
CA SER A 7 -4.69 -8.23 1.39
C SER A 7 -4.73 -7.44 2.72
N PRO A 8 -4.59 -8.10 3.87
CA PRO A 8 -4.56 -7.44 5.19
C PRO A 8 -3.48 -6.36 5.27
N LEU A 9 -2.42 -6.45 4.46
CA LEU A 9 -1.39 -5.41 4.37
C LEU A 9 -1.93 -4.10 3.74
N HIS A 10 -2.86 -4.19 2.79
CA HIS A 10 -3.51 -3.00 2.20
C HIS A 10 -4.40 -2.29 3.22
N LEU A 11 -5.16 -3.04 4.03
CA LEU A 11 -5.98 -2.46 5.09
C LEU A 11 -5.13 -1.83 6.19
N ALA A 12 -4.01 -2.46 6.55
CA ALA A 12 -3.07 -1.88 7.50
C ALA A 12 -2.50 -0.55 6.98
N ALA A 13 -2.15 -0.50 5.69
CA ALA A 13 -1.66 0.70 5.02
C ALA A 13 -2.72 1.82 4.93
N GLU A 14 -3.96 1.48 4.58
CA GLU A 14 -5.07 2.44 4.48
C GLU A 14 -5.36 3.15 5.81
N HIS A 15 -5.14 2.46 6.94
CA HIS A 15 -5.44 2.96 8.29
C HIS A 15 -4.20 3.34 9.12
N ASP A 16 -3.03 3.51 8.50
CA ASP A 16 -1.74 3.80 9.16
C ASP A 16 -1.39 2.87 10.35
N ARG A 17 -1.75 1.59 10.23
CA ARG A 17 -1.49 0.54 11.23
C ARG A 17 -0.11 -0.07 11.04
N HIS A 18 0.92 0.74 11.22
CA HIS A 18 2.33 0.38 11.07
C HIS A 18 2.75 -0.82 11.94
N ASP A 19 2.18 -0.95 13.14
CA ASP A 19 2.35 -2.09 14.04
C ASP A 19 1.85 -3.40 13.42
N VAL A 20 0.65 -3.37 12.86
CA VAL A 20 0.03 -4.50 12.16
C VAL A 20 0.79 -4.80 10.87
N ALA A 21 1.17 -3.79 10.10
CA ALA A 21 1.96 -3.94 8.88
C ALA A 21 3.29 -4.65 9.19
N ALA A 22 4.00 -4.24 10.24
CA ALA A 22 5.26 -4.87 10.65
C ALA A 22 5.08 -6.34 11.05
N VAL A 23 3.99 -6.68 11.75
CA VAL A 23 3.68 -8.09 12.10
C VAL A 23 3.37 -8.92 10.85
N LEU A 24 2.58 -8.38 9.91
CA LEU A 24 2.24 -9.05 8.65
C LEU A 24 3.48 -9.32 7.81
N LEU A 25 4.38 -8.34 7.70
CA LEU A 25 5.63 -8.49 6.96
C LEU A 25 6.55 -9.52 7.61
N LYS A 26 6.64 -9.55 8.94
CA LYS A 26 7.38 -10.59 9.68
C LYS A 26 6.79 -11.99 9.50
N ALA A 27 5.49 -12.10 9.23
CA ALA A 27 4.83 -13.35 8.91
C ALA A 27 5.11 -13.86 7.48
N GLY A 28 5.92 -13.14 6.70
CA GLY A 28 6.28 -13.52 5.33
C GLY A 28 5.27 -13.09 4.27
N VAL A 29 4.38 -12.14 4.59
CA VAL A 29 3.53 -11.51 3.57
C VAL A 29 4.41 -10.74 2.59
N ASP A 30 4.19 -10.95 1.30
CA ASP A 30 4.86 -10.19 0.26
C ASP A 30 4.47 -8.71 0.33
N VAL A 31 5.46 -7.86 0.57
CA VAL A 31 5.32 -6.39 0.63
C VAL A 31 4.83 -5.81 -0.69
N ASN A 32 5.15 -6.47 -1.80
CA ASN A 32 4.83 -6.06 -3.16
C ASN A 32 3.56 -6.72 -3.70
N ALA A 33 2.80 -7.42 -2.84
CA ALA A 33 1.53 -8.00 -3.22
C ALA A 33 0.58 -6.89 -3.71
N THR A 34 0.12 -7.03 -4.95
CA THR A 34 -0.83 -6.09 -5.56
C THR A 34 -2.26 -6.60 -5.44
N LEU A 35 -3.22 -5.69 -5.38
CA LEU A 35 -4.63 -6.02 -5.62
C LEU A 35 -4.80 -6.68 -7.00
N ALA A 36 -5.76 -7.59 -7.09
CA ALA A 36 -6.17 -8.12 -8.38
C ALA A 36 -6.68 -6.98 -9.28
N HIS A 37 -6.43 -7.06 -10.58
CA HIS A 37 -6.76 -5.99 -11.53
C HIS A 37 -8.22 -5.52 -11.44
N GLY A 38 -9.16 -6.46 -11.27
CA GLY A 38 -10.59 -6.15 -11.09
C GLY A 38 -10.93 -5.38 -9.79
N HIS A 39 -10.04 -5.35 -8.81
CA HIS A 39 -10.17 -4.56 -7.59
C HIS A 39 -9.46 -3.21 -7.71
N SER A 40 -8.29 -3.14 -8.37
CA SER A 40 -7.58 -1.88 -8.61
C SER A 40 -8.41 -0.90 -9.43
N VAL A 41 -9.15 -1.38 -10.44
CA VAL A 41 -10.05 -0.55 -11.26
C VAL A 41 -11.23 0.06 -10.48
N ARG A 42 -11.49 -0.39 -9.25
CA ARG A 42 -12.50 0.22 -8.38
C ARG A 42 -12.02 1.55 -7.80
N TYR A 43 -10.72 1.81 -7.84
CA TYR A 43 -10.14 3.08 -7.44
C TYR A 43 -9.86 3.90 -8.69
N ALA A 44 -10.33 5.15 -8.72
CA ALA A 44 -10.16 6.05 -9.87
C ALA A 44 -8.68 6.33 -10.20
N ASP A 45 -7.82 6.18 -9.21
CA ASP A 45 -6.37 6.35 -9.32
C ASP A 45 -5.62 5.02 -9.60
N GLY A 46 -6.35 3.92 -9.77
CA GLY A 46 -5.79 2.63 -10.18
C GLY A 46 -4.87 1.98 -9.13
N ARG A 47 -4.93 2.43 -7.88
CA ARG A 47 -4.03 1.96 -6.82
C ARG A 47 -4.10 0.45 -6.63
N ALA A 48 -2.94 -0.15 -6.42
CA ALA A 48 -2.79 -1.59 -6.34
C ALA A 48 -1.85 -2.04 -5.22
N THR A 49 -0.87 -1.25 -4.79
CA THR A 49 0.07 -1.67 -3.72
C THR A 49 -0.29 -1.14 -2.35
N ALA A 50 0.05 -1.88 -1.29
CA ALA A 50 -0.05 -1.40 0.07
C ALA A 50 0.69 -0.06 0.29
N LEU A 51 1.85 0.14 -0.37
CA LEU A 51 2.58 1.40 -0.27
C LEU A 51 1.78 2.59 -0.78
N TYR A 52 1.11 2.43 -1.92
CA TYR A 52 0.24 3.48 -2.44
C TYR A 52 -0.90 3.81 -1.46
N PHE A 53 -1.52 2.81 -0.84
CA PHE A 53 -2.57 3.04 0.16
C PHE A 53 -2.04 3.84 1.35
N ALA A 54 -0.83 3.54 1.83
CA ALA A 54 -0.21 4.27 2.94
C ALA A 54 0.11 5.73 2.56
N VAL A 55 0.60 5.97 1.35
CA VAL A 55 0.85 7.34 0.87
C VAL A 55 -0.47 8.10 0.67
N ALA A 56 -1.48 7.46 0.08
CA ALA A 56 -2.78 8.05 -0.17
C ALA A 56 -3.58 8.32 1.13
N SER A 57 -3.30 7.59 2.22
CA SER A 57 -3.87 7.86 3.53
C SER A 57 -3.09 8.90 4.33
N GLY A 58 -1.87 9.26 3.89
CA GLY A 58 -0.95 10.12 4.65
C GLY A 58 -0.26 9.41 5.82
N GLY A 59 -0.30 8.07 5.86
CA GLY A 59 0.28 7.26 6.92
C GLY A 59 1.79 7.15 6.84
N THR A 60 2.49 8.18 7.32
CA THR A 60 3.96 8.28 7.25
C THR A 60 4.68 7.11 7.91
N LYS A 61 4.21 6.66 9.08
CA LYS A 61 4.79 5.52 9.81
C LYS A 61 4.65 4.23 9.03
N THR A 62 3.51 4.01 8.39
CA THR A 62 3.30 2.80 7.61
C THR A 62 4.06 2.83 6.29
N VAL A 63 4.22 4.01 5.68
CA VAL A 63 5.13 4.21 4.55
C VAL A 63 6.56 3.81 4.91
N GLU A 64 7.08 4.28 6.04
CA GLU A 64 8.44 3.92 6.52
C GLU A 64 8.59 2.40 6.69
N VAL A 65 7.62 1.74 7.32
CA VAL A 65 7.64 0.28 7.52
C VAL A 65 7.67 -0.46 6.17
N LEU A 66 6.84 -0.05 5.21
CA LEU A 66 6.77 -0.68 3.89
C LEU A 66 8.05 -0.44 3.07
N LEU A 67 8.60 0.76 3.11
CA LEU A 67 9.87 1.08 2.44
C LEU A 67 11.04 0.28 3.03
N ASN A 68 11.12 0.20 4.37
CA ASN A 68 12.13 -0.60 5.06
C ASN A 68 12.01 -2.09 4.74
N ALA A 69 10.81 -2.57 4.40
CA ALA A 69 10.56 -3.93 3.97
C ALA A 69 10.81 -4.18 2.47
N GLY A 70 11.24 -3.17 1.70
CA GLY A 70 11.57 -3.30 0.28
C GLY A 70 10.37 -3.11 -0.67
N ALA A 71 9.37 -2.32 -0.27
CA ALA A 71 8.27 -1.97 -1.16
C ALA A 71 8.75 -1.25 -2.42
N ASN A 72 8.28 -1.70 -3.58
CA ASN A 72 8.62 -1.15 -4.89
C ASN A 72 7.69 0.01 -5.26
N LEU A 73 8.30 1.14 -5.62
CA LEU A 73 7.64 2.40 -5.99
C LEU A 73 7.07 2.43 -7.42
N SER A 74 7.38 1.42 -8.24
CA SER A 74 7.07 1.40 -9.68
C SER A 74 5.89 0.49 -10.06
N LEU A 75 5.27 -0.16 -9.07
CA LEU A 75 4.21 -1.14 -9.32
C LEU A 75 2.82 -0.51 -9.54
N ASP A 76 2.61 0.71 -9.08
CA ASP A 76 1.37 1.45 -9.32
C ASP A 76 1.46 2.29 -10.61
N PRO A 77 0.34 2.45 -11.34
CA PRO A 77 0.29 3.28 -12.56
C PRO A 77 0.74 4.72 -12.32
N ILE A 78 0.43 5.24 -11.13
CA ILE A 78 0.93 6.50 -10.61
C ILE A 78 1.88 6.15 -9.49
N SER A 79 3.17 6.45 -9.63
CA SER A 79 4.15 6.14 -8.59
C SER A 79 3.74 6.80 -7.27
N PRO A 80 3.82 6.10 -6.12
CA PRO A 80 3.50 6.67 -4.81
C PRO A 80 4.23 7.99 -4.53
N VAL A 81 5.46 8.16 -5.06
CA VAL A 81 6.22 9.42 -4.94
C VAL A 81 5.53 10.58 -5.66
N LEU A 82 5.00 10.33 -6.86
CA LEU A 82 4.26 11.34 -7.61
C LEU A 82 2.94 11.70 -6.92
N MET A 83 2.27 10.72 -6.30
CA MET A 83 1.08 10.95 -5.48
C MET A 83 1.39 11.79 -4.23
N ALA A 84 2.50 11.51 -3.53
CA ALA A 84 2.94 12.31 -2.38
C ALA A 84 3.16 13.78 -2.76
N ALA A 85 3.81 14.03 -3.90
CA ALA A 85 3.99 15.38 -4.44
C ALA A 85 2.65 16.03 -4.83
N HIS A 86 1.73 15.29 -5.44
CA HIS A 86 0.40 15.80 -5.81
C HIS A 86 -0.45 16.19 -4.58
N ARG A 87 -0.27 15.50 -3.45
CA ARG A 87 -0.98 15.78 -2.19
C ARG A 87 -0.28 16.79 -1.28
N GLY A 88 0.90 17.29 -1.66
CA GLY A 88 1.65 18.25 -0.86
C GLY A 88 2.26 17.64 0.41
N CYS A 89 2.47 16.33 0.45
CA CYS A 89 3.21 15.66 1.50
C CYS A 89 4.71 15.81 1.23
N VAL A 90 5.28 16.94 1.67
CA VAL A 90 6.74 17.19 1.78
C VAL A 90 7.12 17.44 3.23
#